data_AF-A0A6B0VRT2-F1
#
_entry.id   AF-A0A6B0VRT2-F1
#
_cell.length_a   1.000
_cell.length_b   1.000
_cell.length_c   1.000
_cell.angle_alpha   90.00
_cell.angle_beta   90.00
_cell.angle_gamma   90.00
#
_symmetry.space_group_name_H-M   'P 1'
#
loop_
_entity.id
_entity.type
_entity.pdbx_description
1 polymer ?
#
loop_
_entity_poly.entity_id
_entity_poly.type
_entity_poly.pdbx_seq_one_letter_code
_entity_poly.pdbx_strand_id
1 'polypeptide(L)'
;MPTAPTPHDEVPDFMIERFSEHSPEELRSIASYAETLRSTDEVPQYVVQAFAIQDDETRTVVAIYAAELADYFEAKAEAEPDEDEDDDPAPGRVGGAFFG
;
A
#
# COMPACT_ATOMS: atom_id res chain seq x y z
N MET A 1 3.86 -14.93 -3.46
CA MET A 1 3.55 -13.56 -3.92
C MET A 1 2.32 -13.12 -3.15
N PRO A 2 2.33 -11.97 -2.47
CA PRO A 2 1.11 -11.43 -1.90
C PRO A 2 0.11 -11.23 -3.05
N THR A 3 -1.15 -11.60 -2.81
CA THR A 3 -2.21 -11.48 -3.82
C THR A 3 -2.89 -10.14 -3.61
N ALA A 4 -3.08 -9.36 -4.67
CA ALA A 4 -3.81 -8.11 -4.56
C ALA A 4 -5.25 -8.40 -4.08
N PRO A 5 -5.77 -7.61 -3.13
CA PRO A 5 -7.14 -7.79 -2.67
C PRO A 5 -8.11 -7.53 -3.82
N THR A 6 -9.20 -8.29 -3.83
CA THR A 6 -10.25 -8.10 -4.84
C THR A 6 -11.32 -7.18 -4.25
N PRO A 7 -11.62 -6.04 -4.90
CA PRO A 7 -12.65 -5.13 -4.41
C PRO A 7 -14.02 -5.81 -4.43
N HIS A 8 -14.83 -5.54 -3.41
CA HIS A 8 -16.22 -6.00 -3.35
C HIS A 8 -17.09 -5.19 -4.34
N ASP A 9 -18.17 -5.78 -4.88
CA ASP A 9 -19.07 -5.12 -5.85
C ASP A 9 -19.74 -3.83 -5.31
N GLU A 10 -19.75 -3.69 -4.00
CA GLU A 10 -20.30 -2.51 -3.31
C GLU A 10 -19.28 -1.39 -3.13
N VAL A 11 -17.99 -1.66 -3.35
CA VAL A 11 -16.94 -0.65 -3.30
C VAL A 11 -17.03 0.18 -4.60
N PRO A 12 -17.24 1.50 -4.52
CA PRO A 12 -17.29 2.33 -5.71
C PRO A 12 -15.95 2.34 -6.47
N ASP A 13 -16.00 2.21 -7.80
CA ASP A 13 -14.81 2.16 -8.67
C ASP A 13 -13.85 3.33 -8.46
N PHE A 14 -14.38 4.55 -8.28
CA PHE A 14 -13.55 5.73 -8.06
C PHE A 14 -12.72 5.65 -6.77
N MET A 15 -13.16 4.91 -5.76
CA MET A 15 -12.37 4.69 -4.55
C MET A 15 -11.29 3.64 -4.79
N ILE A 16 -11.58 2.60 -5.58
CA ILE A 16 -10.60 1.57 -5.96
C ILE A 16 -9.42 2.22 -6.68
N GLU A 17 -9.68 3.09 -7.66
CA GLU A 17 -8.65 3.81 -8.41
C GLU A 17 -7.82 4.69 -7.47
N ARG A 18 -8.47 5.47 -6.59
CA ARG A 18 -7.77 6.38 -5.67
C ARG A 18 -6.99 5.68 -4.57
N PHE A 19 -7.48 4.55 -4.08
CA PHE A 19 -6.79 3.78 -3.03
C PHE A 19 -5.44 3.25 -3.51
N SER A 20 -5.31 2.98 -4.82
CA SER A 20 -4.02 2.59 -5.41
C SER A 20 -2.97 3.71 -5.41
N GLU A 21 -3.39 4.97 -5.23
CA GLU A 21 -2.51 6.14 -5.18
C GLU A 21 -2.06 6.48 -3.74
N HIS A 22 -2.61 5.81 -2.73
CA HIS A 22 -2.35 6.08 -1.33
C HIS A 22 -1.30 5.14 -0.72
N SER A 23 -0.59 5.66 0.27
CA SER A 23 0.34 4.88 1.07
C SER A 23 -0.38 3.90 2.01
N PRO A 24 0.30 2.83 2.49
CA PRO A 24 -0.29 1.90 3.45
C PRO A 24 -0.79 2.57 4.73
N GLU A 25 -0.07 3.58 5.22
CA GLU A 25 -0.45 4.35 6.41
C GLU A 25 -1.77 5.10 6.20
N GLU A 26 -1.92 5.77 5.05
CA GLU A 26 -3.16 6.47 4.68
C GLU A 26 -4.33 5.49 4.52
N LEU A 27 -4.10 4.33 3.90
CA LEU A 27 -5.11 3.29 3.73
C LEU A 27 -5.60 2.73 5.07
N ARG A 28 -4.72 2.55 6.06
CA ARG A 28 -5.11 2.19 7.43
C ARG A 28 -5.94 3.27 8.10
N SER A 29 -5.58 4.54 7.93
CA SER A 29 -6.36 5.66 8.46
C SER A 29 -7.74 5.76 7.80
N ILE A 30 -7.85 5.45 6.50
CA ILE A 30 -9.13 5.33 5.79
C ILE A 30 -9.97 4.16 6.34
N ALA A 31 -9.38 2.99 6.55
CA ALA A 31 -10.07 1.84 7.13
C ALA A 31 -10.60 2.13 8.55
N SER A 32 -9.76 2.74 9.39
CA SER A 32 -10.13 3.17 10.74
C SER A 32 -11.27 4.21 10.73
N TYR A 33 -11.23 5.15 9.77
CA TYR A 33 -12.30 6.12 9.58
C TYR A 33 -13.61 5.46 9.15
N ALA A 34 -13.56 4.49 8.25
CA ALA A 34 -14.74 3.77 7.78
C ALA A 34 -15.47 3.04 8.92
N GLU A 35 -14.72 2.45 9.87
CA GLU A 35 -15.28 1.74 11.03
C GLU A 35 -15.77 2.68 12.14
N THR A 36 -15.01 3.74 12.43
CA THR A 36 -15.26 4.57 13.63
C THR A 36 -15.95 5.89 13.36
N LEU A 37 -16.01 6.32 12.09
CA LEU A 37 -16.44 7.64 11.62
C LEU A 37 -15.71 8.81 12.31
N ARG A 38 -14.59 8.55 12.98
CA ARG A 38 -13.77 9.61 13.59
C ARG A 38 -12.75 10.08 12.58
N SER A 39 -13.00 11.26 12.02
CA SER A 39 -12.07 11.90 11.11
C SER A 39 -10.74 12.16 11.81
N THR A 40 -9.66 11.65 11.23
CA THR A 40 -8.26 11.97 11.54
C THR A 40 -7.73 12.87 10.41
N ASP A 41 -6.73 13.70 10.68
CA ASP A 41 -6.12 14.60 9.69
C ASP A 41 -5.53 13.87 8.46
N GLU A 42 -5.30 12.57 8.59
CA GLU A 42 -4.74 11.67 7.57
C GLU A 42 -5.81 11.11 6.60
N VAL A 43 -7.11 11.40 6.84
CA VAL A 43 -8.19 10.90 6.00
C VAL A 43 -8.46 11.89 4.86
N PRO A 44 -8.34 11.48 3.58
CA PRO A 44 -8.63 12.36 2.47
C PRO A 44 -10.09 12.83 2.44
N GLN A 45 -10.30 14.11 2.11
CA GLN A 45 -11.63 14.73 2.14
C GLN A 45 -12.63 14.12 1.16
N TYR A 46 -12.18 13.44 0.10
CA TYR A 46 -13.05 12.72 -0.83
C TYR A 46 -13.67 11.47 -0.17
N VAL A 47 -12.95 10.80 0.74
CA VAL A 47 -13.43 9.63 1.49
C VAL A 47 -14.55 10.05 2.44
N VAL A 48 -14.37 11.17 3.16
CA VAL A 48 -15.39 11.75 4.02
C VAL A 48 -16.67 12.08 3.24
N GLN A 49 -16.53 12.67 2.06
CA GLN A 49 -17.68 13.01 1.21
C GLN A 49 -18.37 11.76 0.65
N ALA A 50 -17.59 10.76 0.22
CA ALA A 50 -18.12 9.49 -0.24
C ALA A 50 -18.93 8.81 0.86
N PHE A 51 -18.38 8.70 2.06
CA PHE A 51 -19.02 8.04 3.20
C PHE A 51 -20.20 8.81 3.79
N ALA A 52 -20.32 10.11 3.55
CA ALA A 52 -21.48 10.89 3.99
C ALA A 52 -22.81 10.45 3.33
N ILE A 53 -22.74 9.76 2.19
CA ILE A 53 -23.91 9.34 1.40
C ILE A 53 -24.14 7.82 1.49
N GLN A 54 -23.13 7.04 1.90
CA GLN A 54 -23.13 5.57 1.81
C GLN A 54 -23.62 4.89 3.09
N ASP A 55 -24.24 3.72 2.89
CA ASP A 55 -24.73 2.86 3.98
C ASP A 55 -23.58 2.21 4.78
N ASP A 56 -23.88 1.78 6.01
CA ASP A 56 -22.91 1.15 6.93
C ASP A 56 -22.29 -0.13 6.36
N GLU A 57 -23.03 -0.86 5.51
CA GLU A 57 -22.55 -2.06 4.83
C GLU A 57 -21.45 -1.72 3.82
N THR A 58 -21.70 -0.74 2.93
CA THR A 58 -20.70 -0.22 1.99
C THR A 58 -19.46 0.31 2.72
N ARG A 59 -19.63 1.00 3.84
CA ARG A 59 -18.50 1.50 4.64
C ARG A 59 -17.66 0.35 5.19
N THR A 60 -18.30 -0.72 5.65
CA THR A 60 -17.61 -1.90 6.19
C THR A 60 -16.77 -2.60 5.12
N VAL A 61 -17.32 -2.81 3.93
CA VAL A 61 -16.55 -3.46 2.83
C VAL A 61 -15.41 -2.58 2.32
N VAL A 62 -15.59 -1.25 2.31
CA VAL A 62 -14.51 -0.31 1.97
C VAL A 62 -13.41 -0.32 3.04
N ALA A 63 -13.78 -0.44 4.32
CA ALA A 63 -12.82 -0.56 5.42
C ALA A 63 -11.93 -1.81 5.26
N ILE A 64 -12.56 -2.95 5.01
CA ILE A 64 -11.89 -4.23 4.78
C ILE A 64 -10.96 -4.11 3.57
N TYR A 65 -11.47 -3.60 2.45
CA TYR A 65 -10.66 -3.46 1.23
C TYR A 65 -9.45 -2.53 1.43
N ALA A 66 -9.61 -1.40 2.10
CA ALA A 66 -8.51 -0.48 2.40
C ALA A 66 -7.45 -1.12 3.32
N ALA A 67 -7.88 -1.87 4.35
CA ALA A 67 -6.97 -2.57 5.25
C ALA A 67 -6.17 -3.67 4.51
N GLU A 68 -6.85 -4.49 3.70
CA GLU A 68 -6.19 -5.54 2.91
C GLU A 68 -5.22 -4.95 1.88
N LEU A 69 -5.55 -3.79 1.29
CA LEU A 69 -4.68 -3.11 0.33
C LEU A 69 -3.43 -2.54 1.01
N ALA A 70 -3.57 -2.01 2.24
CA ALA A 70 -2.44 -1.58 3.04
C ALA A 70 -1.47 -2.74 3.32
N ASP A 71 -2.00 -3.86 3.79
CA ASP A 71 -1.20 -5.06 4.09
C ASP A 71 -0.55 -5.63 2.81
N TYR A 72 -1.24 -5.58 1.67
CA TYR A 72 -0.66 -5.97 0.38
C TYR A 72 0.53 -5.07 -0.01
N PHE A 73 0.41 -3.75 0.14
CA PHE A 73 1.50 -2.83 -0.19
C PHE A 73 2.68 -2.96 0.77
N GLU A 74 2.45 -3.18 2.05
CA GLU A 74 3.52 -3.48 3.01
C GLU A 74 4.24 -4.78 2.67
N ALA A 75 3.48 -5.85 2.41
CA ALA A 75 4.06 -7.14 2.02
C ALA A 75 4.79 -7.08 0.67
N LYS A 76 4.35 -6.23 -0.26
CA LYS A 76 5.03 -5.99 -1.52
C LYS A 76 6.34 -5.23 -1.31
N ALA A 77 6.32 -4.17 -0.50
CA ALA A 77 7.53 -3.42 -0.16
C ALA A 77 8.56 -4.27 0.59
N GLU A 78 8.13 -5.21 1.43
CA GLU A 78 9.04 -6.15 2.11
C GLU A 78 9.56 -7.25 1.16
N ALA A 79 8.81 -7.60 0.12
CA ALA A 79 9.19 -8.62 -0.86
C ALA A 79 10.07 -8.11 -2.00
N GLU A 80 10.08 -6.80 -2.26
CA GLU A 80 11.04 -6.13 -3.13
C GLU A 80 12.07 -5.42 -2.25
N PRO A 81 13.03 -6.16 -1.64
CA PRO A 81 14.20 -5.50 -1.08
C PRO A 81 14.85 -4.73 -2.22
N ASP A 82 15.20 -3.46 -2.00
CA ASP A 82 15.97 -2.65 -2.93
C ASP A 82 17.05 -3.51 -3.61
N GLU A 83 16.79 -3.94 -4.84
CA GLU A 83 17.83 -4.32 -5.78
C GLU A 83 18.45 -3.00 -6.21
N ASP A 84 19.19 -2.37 -5.28
CA ASP A 84 20.29 -1.48 -5.60
C ASP A 84 21.32 -2.33 -6.35
N GLU A 85 21.00 -2.62 -7.61
CA GLU A 85 21.91 -3.09 -8.63
C GLU A 85 22.77 -1.89 -9.04
N ASP A 86 23.70 -1.52 -8.17
CA ASP A 86 25.04 -1.15 -8.61
C ASP A 86 25.96 -2.31 -8.24
N ASP A 87 25.78 -3.39 -9.00
CA ASP A 87 26.87 -4.28 -9.39
C ASP A 87 27.95 -3.36 -10.00
N ASP A 88 29.05 -3.15 -9.26
CA ASP A 88 30.29 -2.63 -9.83
C ASP A 88 31.15 -3.84 -10.22
N PRO A 89 31.03 -4.39 -11.44
CA PRO A 89 31.91 -5.45 -11.89
C PRO A 89 33.21 -4.81 -12.38
N ALA A 90 34.25 -4.80 -11.54
CA ALA A 90 35.58 -5.38 -11.84
C ALA A 90 36.76 -4.66 -11.15
N PRO A 91 37.94 -5.29 -11.08
CA PRO A 91 38.22 -6.70 -10.91
C PRO A 91 39.12 -6.94 -9.70
N GLY A 92 39.14 -8.19 -9.22
CA GLY A 92 40.18 -8.68 -8.34
C GLY A 92 41.57 -8.34 -8.88
N ARG A 93 42.27 -7.43 -8.22
CA ARG A 93 43.72 -7.31 -8.32
C ARG A 93 44.30 -8.50 -7.57
N VAL A 94 44.47 -9.57 -8.34
CA VAL A 94 45.24 -10.79 -8.07
C VAL A 94 46.27 -10.58 -6.95
N GLY A 95 46.11 -11.34 -5.87
CA GLY A 95 47.21 -11.57 -4.94
C GLY A 95 48.33 -12.34 -5.64
N GLY A 96 49.58 -12.02 -5.32
CA GLY A 96 50.72 -12.85 -5.70
C GLY A 96 51.98 -12.05 -5.89
N ALA A 97 52.92 -12.23 -4.97
CA ALA A 97 54.34 -11.90 -5.09
C ALA A 97 54.95 -12.37 -6.43
N PHE A 98 56.10 -11.80 -6.83
CA PHE A 98 57.21 -12.35 -7.66
C PHE A 98 57.89 -11.15 -8.39
N PHE A 99 59.08 -10.70 -7.94
CA PHE A 99 60.42 -11.07 -8.44
C PHE A 99 60.93 -10.07 -9.51
N GLY A 100 62.07 -9.40 -9.24
CA GLY A 100 62.81 -8.59 -10.21
C GLY A 100 63.41 -7.31 -9.66
#